data_AF-A0A2W0B2X8-F1
#
_entry.id   AF-A0A2W0B2X8-F1
#
_cell.length_a   1.000
_cell.length_b   1.000
_cell.length_c   1.000
_cell.angle_alpha   90.00
_cell.angle_beta   90.00
_cell.angle_gamma   90.00
#
_symmetry.space_group_name_H-M   'P 1'
#
loop_
_entity.id
_entity.type
_entity.pdbx_description
1 polymer ?
#
loop_
_entity_poly.entity_id
_entity_poly.type
_entity_poly.pdbx_seq_one_letter_code
_entity_poly.pdbx_strand_id
1 'polypeptide(L)'
;MPTQLAAIGERHVKTSSGDWQILTPRHQPEDTLAGHLTFALKWEGVDLGVLSALFKVVPEEEIARFVLETPTGIYSRRLWFLYEWLTGRRLKIDDLGKVRAVPVIDPELQFALSEGIAIARQKVTNNLPGTPQFCPLVRRTPELERNRQSGFDERAREISGRTHPDILARAAAFLLLSDSKSSFQIEGEQPPAQRIARWGQAIAEAGQVELSRAELERLQRIVIGDTRFVHLGLRVEGGFVGDHDRRSGEPIPQHISARAEDLPSLADGIVAFDSLAVKGKLEPVVAAATIAF
;
A
#
# COMPACT_ATOMS: atom_id res chain seq x y z
N MET A 1 1.94 -14.89 -4.61
CA MET A 1 1.76 -15.77 -3.43
C MET A 1 1.49 -14.85 -2.24
N PRO A 2 0.60 -15.22 -1.31
CA PRO A 2 0.36 -14.46 -0.08
C PRO A 2 1.68 -14.26 0.69
N THR A 3 1.85 -13.13 1.35
CA THR A 3 3.06 -12.78 2.12
C THR A 3 3.13 -13.45 3.50
N GLN A 4 2.05 -14.08 3.96
CA GLN A 4 2.04 -14.96 5.13
C GLN A 4 1.28 -16.24 4.76
N LEU A 5 1.86 -17.39 5.09
CA LEU A 5 1.32 -18.71 4.81
C LEU A 5 0.84 -19.32 6.12
N ALA A 6 -0.40 -19.81 6.15
CA ALA A 6 -0.91 -20.56 7.28
C ALA A 6 -0.93 -22.06 6.97
N ALA A 7 -0.57 -22.87 7.96
CA ALA A 7 -0.70 -24.33 7.88
C ALA A 7 -1.36 -24.87 9.15
N ILE A 8 -1.98 -26.04 9.04
CA ILE A 8 -2.53 -26.76 10.18
C ILE A 8 -1.51 -27.82 10.61
N GLY A 9 -0.97 -27.66 11.81
CA GLY A 9 -0.07 -28.63 12.42
C GLY A 9 -0.84 -29.70 13.19
N GLU A 10 -0.20 -30.85 13.42
CA GLU A 10 -0.77 -31.95 14.21
C GLU A 10 -0.79 -31.67 15.73
N ARG A 11 -0.02 -30.66 16.18
CA ARG A 11 0.13 -30.32 17.60
C ARG A 11 -0.88 -29.26 18.04
N HIS A 12 -1.26 -29.31 19.32
CA HIS A 12 -2.17 -28.33 19.93
C HIS A 12 -1.48 -27.02 20.37
N VAL A 13 -0.38 -26.64 19.73
CA VAL A 13 0.36 -25.39 20.01
C VAL A 13 0.44 -24.55 18.74
N LYS A 14 0.13 -23.25 18.85
CA LYS A 14 0.36 -22.30 17.76
C LYS A 14 1.83 -21.92 17.71
N THR A 15 2.44 -21.95 16.54
CA THR A 15 3.81 -21.48 16.33
C THR A 15 3.88 -20.59 15.11
N SER A 16 4.77 -19.60 15.14
CA SER A 16 5.04 -18.73 13.99
C SER A 16 6.55 -18.69 13.73
N SER A 17 6.96 -18.83 12.48
CA SER A 17 8.37 -18.77 12.07
C SER A 17 8.48 -18.17 10.67
N GLY A 18 9.19 -17.04 10.56
CA GLY A 18 9.24 -16.28 9.31
C GLY A 18 7.84 -15.92 8.82
N ASP A 19 7.53 -16.34 7.59
CA ASP A 19 6.23 -16.10 6.95
C ASP A 19 5.19 -17.19 7.26
N TRP A 20 5.55 -18.22 8.04
CA TRP A 20 4.63 -19.31 8.37
C TRP A 20 3.96 -19.12 9.73
N GLN A 21 2.66 -19.37 9.76
CA GLN A 21 1.87 -19.54 10.97
C GLN A 21 1.28 -20.95 11.02
N ILE A 22 1.73 -21.74 11.97
CA ILE A 22 1.21 -23.09 12.23
C ILE A 22 0.11 -22.97 13.27
N LEU A 23 -1.12 -23.20 12.82
CA LEU A 23 -2.31 -23.29 13.66
C LEU A 23 -2.56 -24.73 14.08
N THR A 24 -3.34 -24.90 15.13
CA THR A 24 -3.67 -26.24 15.68
C THR A 24 -4.84 -26.88 14.91
N PRO A 25 -5.07 -28.20 15.02
CA PRO A 25 -6.09 -28.92 14.25
C PRO A 25 -7.51 -28.34 14.34
N ARG A 26 -7.87 -27.71 15.48
CA ARG A 26 -9.18 -27.05 15.65
C ARG A 26 -9.42 -25.84 14.73
N HIS A 27 -8.39 -25.35 14.05
CA HIS A 27 -8.49 -24.24 13.11
C HIS A 27 -8.56 -24.71 11.65
N GLN A 28 -8.58 -26.02 11.42
CA GLN A 28 -8.76 -26.58 10.08
C GLN A 28 -10.01 -25.97 9.45
N PRO A 29 -9.88 -25.28 8.29
CA PRO A 29 -11.05 -24.83 7.57
C PRO A 29 -11.84 -26.03 7.08
N GLU A 30 -13.16 -25.88 7.04
CA GLU A 30 -13.99 -26.76 6.23
C GLU A 30 -13.51 -26.70 4.78
N ASP A 31 -13.48 -27.83 4.09
CA ASP A 31 -13.01 -27.90 2.70
C ASP A 31 -14.08 -27.40 1.72
N THR A 32 -14.41 -26.13 1.88
CA THR A 32 -15.39 -25.37 1.10
C THR A 32 -14.83 -23.99 0.82
N LEU A 33 -15.31 -23.33 -0.24
CA LEU A 33 -14.95 -21.94 -0.53
C LEU A 33 -15.19 -21.04 0.69
N ALA A 34 -16.32 -21.25 1.36
CA ALA A 34 -16.71 -20.53 2.56
C ALA A 34 -15.72 -20.71 3.71
N GLY A 35 -15.33 -21.96 3.98
CA GLY A 35 -14.38 -22.32 5.03
C GLY A 35 -13.01 -21.69 4.80
N HIS A 36 -12.48 -21.82 3.58
CA HIS A 36 -11.17 -21.26 3.19
C HIS A 36 -11.16 -19.73 3.21
N LEU A 37 -12.20 -19.05 2.70
CA LEU A 37 -12.29 -17.58 2.73
C LEU A 37 -12.42 -17.03 4.16
N THR A 38 -13.24 -17.69 4.98
CA THR A 38 -13.37 -17.34 6.40
C THR A 38 -12.04 -17.48 7.12
N PHE A 39 -11.31 -18.56 6.83
CA PHE A 39 -10.00 -18.81 7.40
C PHE A 39 -8.98 -17.74 7.00
N ALA A 40 -8.87 -17.42 5.72
CA ALA A 40 -7.95 -16.40 5.21
C ALA A 40 -8.22 -15.03 5.87
N LEU A 41 -9.47 -14.56 5.83
CA LEU A 41 -9.87 -13.28 6.43
C LEU A 41 -9.69 -13.23 7.96
N LYS A 42 -9.59 -14.38 8.63
CA LYS A 42 -9.44 -14.50 10.08
C LYS A 42 -7.99 -14.58 10.52
N TRP A 43 -7.14 -15.28 9.78
CA TRP A 43 -5.80 -15.64 10.24
C TRP A 43 -4.68 -15.11 9.36
N GLU A 44 -4.93 -14.88 8.07
CA GLU A 44 -3.92 -14.44 7.10
C GLU A 44 -4.04 -12.94 6.81
N GLY A 45 -5.24 -12.39 6.96
CA GLY A 45 -5.58 -11.01 6.59
C GLY A 45 -6.16 -10.95 5.17
N VAL A 46 -6.34 -9.73 4.67
CA VAL A 46 -6.88 -9.49 3.33
C VAL A 46 -5.74 -9.45 2.32
N ASP A 47 -5.81 -10.29 1.30
CA ASP A 47 -4.99 -10.21 0.09
C ASP A 47 -5.88 -9.80 -1.10
N LEU A 48 -5.79 -8.53 -1.50
CA LEU A 48 -6.63 -7.98 -2.57
C LEU A 48 -6.29 -8.59 -3.94
N GLY A 49 -5.03 -9.00 -4.16
CA GLY A 49 -4.60 -9.62 -5.41
C GLY A 49 -5.22 -11.00 -5.57
N VAL A 50 -5.16 -11.81 -4.52
CA VAL A 50 -5.80 -13.14 -4.47
C VAL A 50 -7.32 -13.02 -4.59
N LEU A 51 -7.96 -12.13 -3.84
CA LEU A 51 -9.41 -11.93 -3.93
C LEU A 51 -9.84 -11.44 -5.31
N SER A 52 -9.11 -10.49 -5.90
CA SER A 52 -9.37 -10.00 -7.26
C SER A 52 -9.26 -11.12 -8.30
N ALA A 53 -8.24 -11.98 -8.20
CA ALA A 53 -8.09 -13.14 -9.07
C ALA A 53 -9.21 -14.17 -8.86
N LEU A 54 -9.58 -14.44 -7.60
CA LEU A 54 -10.66 -15.37 -7.24
C LEU A 54 -12.01 -14.91 -7.79
N PHE A 55 -12.37 -13.64 -7.63
CA PHE A 55 -13.66 -13.10 -8.07
C PHE A 55 -13.83 -13.03 -9.61
N LYS A 56 -12.74 -13.27 -10.36
CA LYS A 56 -12.81 -13.45 -11.82
C LYS A 56 -13.24 -14.85 -12.23
N VAL A 57 -12.99 -15.86 -11.39
CA VAL A 57 -13.24 -17.27 -11.72
C VAL A 57 -14.43 -17.85 -10.96
N VAL A 58 -14.72 -17.35 -9.76
CA VAL A 58 -15.86 -17.80 -8.95
C VAL A 58 -17.15 -17.10 -9.41
N PRO A 59 -18.25 -17.84 -9.66
CA PRO A 59 -19.54 -17.26 -9.98
C PRO A 59 -20.07 -16.33 -8.88
N GLU A 60 -20.80 -15.29 -9.26
CA GLU A 60 -21.40 -14.32 -8.32
C GLU A 60 -22.30 -15.01 -7.30
N GLU A 61 -23.03 -16.04 -7.74
CA GLU A 61 -23.98 -16.80 -6.94
C GLU A 61 -23.33 -17.54 -5.77
N GLU A 62 -22.08 -17.97 -5.92
CA GLU A 62 -21.35 -18.62 -4.82
C GLU A 62 -20.92 -17.62 -3.75
N ILE A 63 -20.49 -16.42 -4.17
CA ILE A 63 -20.20 -15.33 -3.23
C ILE A 63 -21.49 -14.88 -2.54
N ALA A 64 -22.59 -14.77 -3.27
CA ALA A 64 -23.88 -14.42 -2.68
C ALA A 64 -24.36 -15.48 -1.68
N ARG A 65 -24.20 -16.78 -1.99
CA ARG A 65 -24.52 -17.88 -1.07
C ARG A 65 -23.73 -17.78 0.23
N PHE A 66 -22.41 -17.55 0.15
CA PHE A 66 -21.56 -17.35 1.32
C PHE A 66 -22.07 -16.23 2.24
N VAL A 67 -22.51 -15.12 1.64
CA VAL A 67 -23.04 -13.98 2.40
C VAL A 67 -24.39 -14.32 3.02
N LEU A 68 -25.28 -14.99 2.28
CA LEU A 68 -26.63 -15.34 2.72
C LEU A 68 -26.68 -16.42 3.81
N GLU A 69 -25.69 -17.32 3.87
CA GLU A 69 -25.58 -18.33 4.92
C GLU A 69 -25.33 -17.71 6.31
N THR A 70 -24.57 -16.62 6.38
CA THR A 70 -24.32 -15.90 7.64
C THR A 70 -24.31 -14.37 7.43
N PRO A 71 -25.47 -13.73 7.15
CA PRO A 71 -25.53 -12.32 6.71
C PRO A 71 -24.98 -11.31 7.72
N THR A 72 -25.11 -11.62 9.02
CA THR A 72 -24.61 -10.79 10.12
C THR A 72 -23.17 -11.12 10.53
N GLY A 73 -22.60 -12.19 9.95
CA GLY A 73 -21.25 -12.66 10.21
C GLY A 73 -20.21 -11.63 9.82
N ILE A 74 -19.14 -11.53 10.61
CA ILE A 74 -18.06 -10.55 10.38
C ILE A 74 -17.39 -10.82 9.02
N TYR A 75 -17.03 -12.07 8.75
CA TYR A 75 -16.32 -12.46 7.52
C TYR A 75 -17.22 -12.37 6.27
N SER A 76 -18.50 -12.75 6.39
CA SER A 76 -19.51 -12.55 5.34
C SER A 76 -19.63 -11.09 4.93
N ARG A 77 -19.71 -10.17 5.90
CA ARG A 77 -19.81 -8.72 5.62
C ARG A 77 -18.52 -8.14 5.05
N ARG A 78 -17.35 -8.57 5.53
CA ARG A 78 -16.04 -8.20 4.95
C ARG A 78 -15.94 -8.65 3.49
N LEU A 79 -16.21 -9.93 3.20
CA LEU A 79 -16.15 -10.48 1.84
C LEU A 79 -17.16 -9.80 0.91
N TRP A 80 -18.39 -9.60 1.38
CA TRP A 80 -19.43 -8.91 0.61
C TRP A 80 -18.95 -7.53 0.18
N PHE A 81 -18.44 -6.72 1.10
CA PHE A 81 -17.90 -5.41 0.77
C PHE A 81 -16.73 -5.50 -0.23
N LEU A 82 -15.76 -6.39 0.03
CA LEU A 82 -14.56 -6.54 -0.81
C LEU A 82 -14.90 -6.97 -2.24
N TYR A 83 -15.88 -7.87 -2.41
CA TYR A 83 -16.35 -8.29 -3.75
C TYR A 83 -16.86 -7.11 -4.56
N GLU A 84 -17.77 -6.32 -3.99
CA GLU A 84 -18.40 -5.22 -4.72
C GLU A 84 -17.42 -4.06 -4.94
N TRP A 85 -16.53 -3.83 -3.97
CA TRP A 85 -15.50 -2.81 -4.06
C TRP A 85 -14.44 -3.14 -5.12
N LEU A 86 -13.98 -4.39 -5.20
CA LEU A 86 -12.98 -4.81 -6.20
C LEU A 86 -13.57 -4.95 -7.61
N THR A 87 -14.82 -5.41 -7.72
CA THR A 87 -15.42 -5.76 -9.03
C THR A 87 -16.35 -4.69 -9.59
N GLY A 88 -16.80 -3.74 -8.77
CA GLY A 88 -17.86 -2.78 -9.13
C GLY A 88 -19.24 -3.41 -9.32
N ARG A 89 -19.39 -4.73 -9.11
CA ARG A 89 -20.67 -5.46 -9.26
C ARG A 89 -21.38 -5.53 -7.93
N ARG A 90 -22.65 -5.14 -7.91
CA ARG A 90 -23.50 -5.18 -6.71
C ARG A 90 -24.21 -6.53 -6.61
N LEU A 91 -23.97 -7.30 -5.56
CA LEU A 91 -24.67 -8.55 -5.29
C LEU A 91 -26.16 -8.28 -5.09
N LYS A 92 -27.02 -9.19 -5.55
CA LYS A 92 -28.48 -9.16 -5.35
C LYS A 92 -28.86 -9.60 -3.93
N ILE A 93 -28.40 -8.84 -2.93
CA ILE A 93 -28.64 -9.04 -1.50
C ILE A 93 -29.14 -7.73 -0.92
N ASP A 94 -30.21 -7.79 -0.12
CA ASP A 94 -30.78 -6.62 0.53
C ASP A 94 -29.82 -6.01 1.56
N ASP A 95 -29.91 -4.70 1.73
CA ASP A 95 -29.09 -3.97 2.69
C ASP A 95 -29.33 -4.47 4.13
N LEU A 96 -28.25 -4.60 4.89
CA LEU A 96 -28.33 -5.14 6.23
C LEU A 96 -28.98 -4.13 7.20
N GLY A 97 -29.83 -4.65 8.09
CA GLY A 97 -30.49 -3.89 9.14
C GLY A 97 -29.53 -3.41 10.25
N LYS A 98 -30.04 -3.25 11.48
CA LYS A 98 -29.25 -2.72 12.60
C LYS A 98 -28.25 -3.76 13.13
N VAL A 99 -27.01 -3.69 12.65
CA VAL A 99 -25.86 -4.46 13.16
C VAL A 99 -24.67 -3.53 13.34
N ARG A 100 -23.82 -3.79 14.35
CA ARG A 100 -22.59 -3.03 14.60
C ARG A 100 -21.65 -3.12 13.39
N ALA A 101 -21.11 -1.97 12.97
CA ALA A 101 -20.13 -1.91 11.91
C ALA A 101 -18.82 -2.61 12.32
N VAL A 102 -18.22 -3.34 11.38
CA VAL A 102 -16.92 -4.00 11.57
C VAL A 102 -15.91 -3.48 10.55
N PRO A 103 -14.63 -3.30 10.93
CA PRO A 103 -13.63 -2.86 9.97
C PRO A 103 -13.41 -3.93 8.90
N VAL A 104 -13.17 -3.50 7.66
CA VAL A 104 -12.89 -4.38 6.51
C VAL A 104 -11.54 -5.08 6.70
N ILE A 105 -10.50 -4.29 6.97
CA ILE A 105 -9.18 -4.75 7.33
C ILE A 105 -9.10 -4.95 8.84
N ASP A 106 -8.50 -6.06 9.26
CA ASP A 106 -8.25 -6.31 10.68
C ASP A 106 -7.00 -5.55 11.15
N PRO A 107 -7.13 -4.54 12.04
CA PRO A 107 -6.00 -3.72 12.47
C PRO A 107 -4.99 -4.49 13.35
N GLU A 108 -5.31 -5.70 13.79
CA GLU A 108 -4.37 -6.60 14.47
C GLU A 108 -3.44 -7.30 13.47
N LEU A 109 -3.91 -7.57 12.25
CA LEU A 109 -3.16 -8.27 11.22
C LEU A 109 -2.45 -7.33 10.24
N GLN A 110 -3.07 -6.19 9.91
CA GLN A 110 -2.60 -5.29 8.88
C GLN A 110 -2.74 -3.82 9.32
N PHE A 111 -1.83 -2.97 8.84
CA PHE A 111 -1.99 -1.52 8.99
C PHE A 111 -3.16 -1.06 8.12
N ALA A 112 -4.03 -0.24 8.71
CA ALA A 112 -5.26 0.23 8.12
C ALA A 112 -5.53 1.67 8.57
N LEU A 113 -6.48 2.34 7.91
CA LEU A 113 -6.93 3.65 8.38
C LEU A 113 -7.55 3.50 9.78
N SER A 114 -7.10 4.33 10.71
CA SER A 114 -7.69 4.42 12.05
C SER A 114 -9.10 5.03 11.97
N GLU A 115 -9.30 5.97 11.05
CA GLU A 115 -10.56 6.64 10.77
C GLU A 115 -11.06 6.25 9.37
N GLY A 116 -11.84 5.18 9.30
CA GLY A 116 -12.42 4.67 8.05
C GLY A 116 -13.83 5.21 7.74
N ILE A 117 -14.31 4.94 6.53
CA ILE A 117 -15.62 5.39 6.04
C ILE A 117 -16.70 4.35 6.34
N ALA A 118 -17.77 4.73 7.02
CA ALA A 118 -18.88 3.82 7.31
C ALA A 118 -19.68 3.47 6.05
N ILE A 119 -19.87 2.17 5.80
CA ILE A 119 -20.66 1.65 4.70
C ILE A 119 -21.93 1.01 5.25
N ALA A 120 -23.06 1.69 5.00
CA ALA A 120 -24.33 1.36 5.63
C ALA A 120 -24.91 0.01 5.20
N ARG A 121 -24.68 -0.39 3.94
CA ARG A 121 -25.28 -1.57 3.30
C ARG A 121 -24.79 -2.88 3.93
N GLN A 122 -23.49 -3.09 3.99
CA GLN A 122 -22.88 -4.29 4.57
C GLN A 122 -22.61 -4.12 6.07
N LYS A 123 -22.86 -2.94 6.65
CA LYS A 123 -22.44 -2.55 8.01
C LYS A 123 -20.96 -2.86 8.22
N VAL A 124 -20.12 -2.29 7.38
CA VAL A 124 -18.66 -2.32 7.54
C VAL A 124 -18.12 -0.91 7.63
N THR A 125 -16.92 -0.77 8.20
CA THR A 125 -16.13 0.46 8.10
C THR A 125 -15.04 0.19 7.07
N ASN A 126 -15.09 0.87 5.94
CA ASN A 126 -14.04 0.85 4.95
C ASN A 126 -12.81 1.58 5.50
N ASN A 127 -11.87 0.81 6.03
CA ASN A 127 -10.57 1.25 6.53
C ASN A 127 -9.41 0.86 5.59
N LEU A 128 -9.71 0.60 4.31
CA LEU A 128 -8.68 0.42 3.29
C LEU A 128 -7.92 1.75 3.08
N PRO A 129 -6.58 1.72 2.97
CA PRO A 129 -5.77 2.92 2.83
C PRO A 129 -5.78 3.52 1.41
N GLY A 130 -6.41 2.85 0.44
CA GLY A 130 -6.39 3.27 -0.96
C GLY A 130 -7.68 2.98 -1.72
N THR A 131 -7.56 2.97 -3.04
CA THR A 131 -8.64 2.74 -4.01
C THR A 131 -8.42 1.42 -4.76
N PRO A 132 -9.40 0.90 -5.53
CA PRO A 132 -9.16 -0.29 -6.34
C PRO A 132 -8.00 -0.14 -7.33
N GLN A 133 -7.67 1.10 -7.73
CA GLN A 133 -6.55 1.42 -8.61
C GLN A 133 -5.19 1.28 -7.92
N PHE A 134 -5.11 1.61 -6.62
CA PHE A 134 -3.90 1.51 -5.82
C PHE A 134 -4.28 1.41 -4.33
N CYS A 135 -4.18 0.19 -3.78
CA CYS A 135 -4.43 -0.08 -2.35
C CYS A 135 -3.48 -1.17 -1.83
N PRO A 136 -2.16 -0.94 -1.86
CA PRO A 136 -1.22 -1.80 -1.16
C PRO A 136 -1.58 -1.95 0.32
N LEU A 137 -1.47 -3.17 0.84
CA LEU A 137 -1.76 -3.50 2.24
C LEU A 137 -0.49 -3.99 2.92
N VAL A 138 -0.19 -3.41 4.08
CA VAL A 138 1.02 -3.73 4.85
C VAL A 138 0.64 -4.55 6.06
N ARG A 139 1.25 -5.73 6.20
CA ARG A 139 1.05 -6.62 7.34
C ARG A 139 1.71 -6.05 8.60
N ARG A 140 1.12 -6.28 9.76
CA ARG A 140 1.77 -6.02 11.04
C ARG A 140 2.71 -7.17 11.36
N THR A 141 3.99 -6.86 11.46
CA THR A 141 5.02 -7.81 11.87
C THR A 141 5.61 -7.39 13.20
N PRO A 142 6.17 -8.33 13.99
CA PRO A 142 6.88 -7.97 15.22
C PRO A 142 8.01 -6.97 15.00
N GLU A 143 8.65 -6.98 13.83
CA GLU A 143 9.71 -6.04 13.47
C GLU A 143 9.18 -4.63 13.22
N LEU A 144 8.12 -4.49 12.42
CA LEU A 144 7.47 -3.20 12.19
C LEU A 144 6.91 -2.62 13.49
N GLU A 145 6.34 -3.46 14.36
CA GLU A 145 5.83 -3.01 15.65
C GLU A 145 6.94 -2.55 16.60
N ARG A 146 8.10 -3.23 16.64
CA ARG A 146 9.27 -2.76 17.40
C ARG A 146 9.79 -1.41 16.88
N ASN A 147 9.87 -1.24 15.56
CA ASN A 147 10.30 0.03 14.96
C ASN A 147 9.31 1.15 15.30
N ARG A 148 8.00 0.89 15.20
CA ARG A 148 6.94 1.83 15.58
C ARG A 148 7.02 2.25 17.05
N GLN A 149 7.27 1.30 17.95
CA GLN A 149 7.43 1.55 19.38
C GLN A 149 8.71 2.31 19.74
N SER A 150 9.67 2.44 18.80
CA SER A 150 10.92 3.17 19.05
C SER A 150 10.72 4.70 19.12
N GLY A 151 9.56 5.22 18.70
CA GLY A 151 9.15 6.62 18.93
C GLY A 151 10.10 7.66 18.31
N PHE A 152 10.67 7.36 17.14
CA PHE A 152 11.67 8.22 16.51
C PHE A 152 11.12 9.61 16.17
N ASP A 153 9.83 9.72 15.86
CA ASP A 153 9.16 10.98 15.58
C ASP A 153 9.05 11.87 16.82
N GLU A 154 8.71 11.30 17.97
CA GLU A 154 8.67 12.01 19.25
C GLU A 154 10.07 12.50 19.65
N ARG A 155 11.07 11.62 19.52
CA ARG A 155 12.47 11.97 19.81
C ARG A 155 13.00 13.02 18.85
N ALA A 156 12.66 12.95 17.57
CA ALA A 156 13.03 13.98 16.58
C ALA A 156 12.40 15.33 16.91
N ARG A 157 11.12 15.36 17.31
CA ARG A 157 10.42 16.58 17.74
C ARG A 157 11.04 17.17 19.01
N GLU A 158 11.41 16.34 19.98
CA GLU A 158 12.07 16.77 21.22
C GLU A 158 13.43 17.42 20.95
N ILE A 159 14.27 16.78 20.12
CA ILE A 159 15.58 17.33 19.75
C ILE A 159 15.41 18.63 18.97
N SER A 160 14.50 18.64 17.99
CA SER A 160 14.26 19.81 17.14
C SER A 160 13.74 20.99 17.96
N GLY A 161 12.82 20.76 18.91
CA GLY A 161 12.25 21.79 19.77
C GLY A 161 13.25 22.44 20.74
N ARG A 162 14.37 21.77 21.02
CA ARG A 162 15.47 22.30 21.86
C ARG A 162 16.65 22.84 21.05
N THR A 163 16.60 22.73 19.72
CA THR A 163 17.68 23.15 18.82
C THR A 163 17.37 24.50 18.22
N HIS A 164 18.35 25.40 18.18
CA HIS A 164 18.17 26.70 17.54
C HIS A 164 17.83 26.51 16.05
N PRO A 165 16.83 27.23 15.49
CA PRO A 165 16.38 27.05 14.11
C PRO A 165 17.50 27.05 13.07
N ASP A 166 18.49 27.95 13.20
CA ASP A 166 19.63 28.03 12.27
C ASP A 166 20.55 26.81 12.30
N ILE A 167 20.66 26.11 13.43
CA ILE A 167 21.42 24.87 13.53
C ILE A 167 20.63 23.75 12.86
N LEU A 168 19.32 23.68 13.14
CA LEU A 168 18.42 22.69 12.57
C LEU A 168 18.36 22.81 11.04
N ALA A 169 18.24 24.03 10.51
CA ALA A 169 18.21 24.30 9.08
C ALA A 169 19.51 23.86 8.37
N ARG A 170 20.67 24.12 8.98
CA ARG A 170 21.96 23.68 8.44
C ARG A 170 22.12 22.16 8.51
N ALA A 171 21.69 21.53 9.61
CA ALA A 171 21.72 20.08 9.74
C ALA A 171 20.81 19.41 8.72
N ALA A 172 19.58 19.91 8.53
CA ALA A 172 18.66 19.44 7.51
C ALA A 172 19.25 19.58 6.10
N ALA A 173 19.78 20.75 5.75
CA ALA A 173 20.41 20.97 4.45
C ALA A 173 21.61 20.02 4.21
N PHE A 174 22.42 19.77 5.24
CA PHE A 174 23.53 18.81 5.15
C PHE A 174 23.05 17.37 4.96
N LEU A 175 22.06 16.92 5.74
CA LEU A 175 21.48 15.58 5.63
C LEU A 175 20.83 15.38 4.26
N LEU A 176 20.04 16.35 3.79
CA LEU A 176 19.43 16.33 2.46
C LEU A 176 20.47 16.25 1.35
N LEU A 177 21.56 17.03 1.45
CA LEU A 177 22.64 16.98 0.46
C LEU A 177 23.37 15.63 0.47
N SER A 178 23.60 15.05 1.65
CA SER A 178 24.20 13.74 1.81
C SER A 178 23.30 12.64 1.23
N ASP A 179 22.02 12.69 1.54
CA ASP A 179 21.02 11.74 1.06
C ASP A 179 20.87 11.83 -0.47
N SER A 180 20.78 13.05 -1.01
CA SER A 180 20.76 13.29 -2.46
C SER A 180 21.95 12.64 -3.18
N LYS A 181 23.16 12.82 -2.64
CA LYS A 181 24.36 12.21 -3.22
C LYS A 181 24.30 10.68 -3.18
N SER A 182 23.82 10.11 -2.08
CA SER A 182 23.62 8.68 -1.95
C SER A 182 22.57 8.16 -2.92
N SER A 183 21.43 8.84 -3.11
CA SER A 183 20.38 8.46 -4.06
C SER A 183 20.91 8.37 -5.49
N PHE A 184 21.71 9.34 -5.94
CA PHE A 184 22.32 9.29 -7.27
C PHE A 184 23.41 8.21 -7.40
N GLN A 185 24.16 7.94 -6.32
CA GLN A 185 25.14 6.86 -6.31
C GLN A 185 24.50 5.48 -6.42
N ILE A 186 23.30 5.27 -5.90
CA ILE A 186 22.53 4.03 -6.09
C ILE A 186 22.27 3.79 -7.58
N GLU A 187 21.89 4.84 -8.31
CA GLU A 187 21.66 4.81 -9.77
C GLU A 187 22.98 4.88 -10.59
N GLY A 188 24.14 4.91 -9.94
CA GLY A 188 25.45 5.06 -10.60
C GLY A 188 25.66 6.42 -11.28
N GLU A 189 24.82 7.42 -11.00
CA GLU A 189 24.90 8.74 -11.58
C GLU A 189 25.90 9.64 -10.82
N GLN A 190 26.66 10.46 -11.54
CA GLN A 190 27.38 11.62 -11.00
C GLN A 190 26.77 12.90 -11.56
N PRO A 191 25.60 13.33 -11.08
CA PRO A 191 24.92 14.47 -11.64
C PRO A 191 25.68 15.78 -11.35
N PRO A 192 25.52 16.80 -12.22
CA PRO A 192 26.07 18.12 -11.96
C PRO A 192 25.58 18.70 -10.63
N ALA A 193 26.42 19.48 -9.94
CA ALA A 193 26.09 20.09 -8.65
C ALA A 193 24.75 20.87 -8.64
N GLN A 194 24.37 21.46 -9.79
CA GLN A 194 23.09 22.15 -9.95
C GLN A 194 21.88 21.21 -9.81
N ARG A 195 21.94 19.98 -10.34
CA ARG A 195 20.84 19.00 -10.21
C ARG A 195 20.69 18.54 -8.76
N ILE A 196 21.81 18.37 -8.05
CA ILE A 196 21.82 18.07 -6.60
C ILE A 196 21.18 19.22 -5.81
N ALA A 197 21.51 20.47 -6.13
CA ALA A 197 20.92 21.63 -5.46
C ALA A 197 19.40 21.73 -5.69
N ARG A 198 18.92 21.50 -6.93
CA ARG A 198 17.48 21.49 -7.25
C ARG A 198 16.74 20.35 -6.56
N TRP A 199 17.35 19.16 -6.47
CA TRP A 199 16.79 18.05 -5.70
C TRP A 199 16.66 18.41 -4.21
N GLY A 200 17.69 19.04 -3.61
CA GLY A 200 17.63 19.54 -2.24
C GLY A 200 16.50 20.56 -2.02
N GLN A 201 16.26 21.45 -2.99
CA GLN A 201 15.11 22.36 -2.97
C GLN A 201 13.78 21.59 -2.99
N ALA A 202 13.62 20.62 -3.89
CA ALA A 202 12.40 19.83 -3.99
C ALA A 202 12.08 19.09 -2.67
N ILE A 203 13.09 18.50 -2.00
CA ILE A 203 12.86 17.84 -0.72
C ILE A 203 12.51 18.86 0.39
N ALA A 204 13.09 20.06 0.37
CA ALA A 204 12.77 21.09 1.37
C ALA A 204 11.28 21.53 1.32
N GLU A 205 10.59 21.30 0.20
CA GLU A 205 9.17 21.56 0.01
C GLU A 205 8.28 20.37 0.44
N ALA A 206 8.87 19.23 0.83
CA ALA A 206 8.12 18.03 1.21
C ALA A 206 7.13 18.29 2.36
N GLY A 207 5.90 17.80 2.21
CA GLY A 207 4.82 17.97 3.19
C GLY A 207 4.16 19.35 3.20
N GLN A 208 4.59 20.29 2.35
CA GLN A 208 3.98 21.63 2.24
C GLN A 208 2.85 21.69 1.20
N VAL A 209 2.90 20.82 0.19
CA VAL A 209 1.93 20.77 -0.91
C VAL A 209 1.32 19.37 -0.95
N GLU A 210 0.00 19.29 -1.08
CA GLU A 210 -0.69 18.01 -1.25
C GLU A 210 -0.25 17.32 -2.55
N LEU A 211 -0.08 16.01 -2.49
CA LEU A 211 0.34 15.23 -3.64
C LEU A 211 -0.74 15.30 -4.74
N SER A 212 -0.31 15.60 -5.97
CA SER A 212 -1.18 15.59 -7.15
C SER A 212 -0.35 15.28 -8.40
N ARG A 213 -0.99 14.94 -9.52
CA ARG A 213 -0.27 14.77 -10.80
C ARG A 213 0.46 16.05 -11.23
N ALA A 214 -0.18 17.20 -11.03
CA ALA A 214 0.43 18.49 -11.34
C ALA A 214 1.65 18.75 -10.43
N GLU A 215 1.56 18.35 -9.17
CA GLU A 215 2.67 18.47 -8.22
C GLU A 215 3.84 17.54 -8.56
N LEU A 216 3.57 16.30 -8.94
CA LEU A 216 4.58 15.36 -9.44
C LEU A 216 5.31 15.93 -10.68
N GLU A 217 4.57 16.51 -11.63
CA GLU A 217 5.18 17.14 -12.81
C GLU A 217 6.00 18.40 -12.44
N ARG A 218 5.52 19.20 -11.48
CA ARG A 218 6.26 20.37 -10.97
C ARG A 218 7.58 19.95 -10.32
N LEU A 219 7.55 18.92 -9.48
CA LEU A 219 8.75 18.35 -8.84
C LEU A 219 9.72 17.79 -9.90
N GLN A 220 9.21 17.07 -10.91
CA GLN A 220 10.02 16.59 -12.03
C GLN A 220 10.71 17.74 -12.76
N ARG A 221 10.00 18.85 -13.01
CA ARG A 221 10.56 20.05 -13.65
C ARG A 221 11.69 20.68 -12.84
N ILE A 222 11.55 20.74 -11.52
CA ILE A 222 12.61 21.22 -10.62
C ILE A 222 13.84 20.33 -10.75
N VAL A 223 13.68 19.02 -10.62
CA VAL A 223 14.80 18.08 -10.62
C VAL A 223 15.52 18.04 -11.97
N ILE A 224 14.79 17.85 -13.07
CA ILE A 224 15.33 17.71 -14.42
C ILE A 224 15.88 19.05 -14.93
N GLY A 225 15.17 20.16 -14.66
CA GLY A 225 15.54 21.49 -15.09
C GLY A 225 15.33 21.74 -16.58
N ASP A 226 16.34 21.45 -17.41
CA ASP A 226 16.26 21.66 -18.85
C ASP A 226 15.49 20.51 -19.53
N THR A 227 14.33 20.84 -20.08
CA THR A 227 13.38 19.87 -20.64
C THR A 227 13.43 19.80 -22.17
N ARG A 228 14.41 20.44 -22.83
CA ARG A 228 14.51 20.46 -24.31
C ARG A 228 14.50 19.08 -24.98
N PHE A 229 14.94 18.04 -24.26
CA PHE A 229 15.00 16.66 -24.74
C PHE A 229 14.23 15.67 -23.86
N VAL A 230 13.38 16.15 -22.95
CA VAL A 230 12.65 15.31 -22.00
C VAL A 230 11.18 15.71 -21.97
N HIS A 231 10.31 14.74 -22.22
CA HIS A 231 8.87 14.91 -22.01
C HIS A 231 8.57 14.78 -20.52
N LEU A 232 8.12 15.88 -19.91
CA LEU A 232 7.63 15.88 -18.54
C LEU A 232 6.24 15.22 -18.45
N GLY A 233 5.89 14.78 -17.24
CA GLY A 233 4.67 14.08 -16.92
C GLY A 233 4.79 12.57 -17.08
N LEU A 234 3.63 11.92 -17.18
CA LEU A 234 3.54 10.47 -17.38
C LEU A 234 3.95 10.13 -18.81
N ARG A 235 4.73 9.05 -18.97
CA ARG A 235 5.11 8.56 -20.30
C ARG A 235 3.88 8.09 -21.08
N VAL A 236 3.94 8.25 -22.41
CA VAL A 236 2.90 7.81 -23.35
C VAL A 236 3.30 6.54 -24.12
N GLU A 237 4.51 6.05 -23.89
CA GLU A 237 5.06 4.85 -24.54
C GLU A 237 5.35 3.76 -23.50
N GLY A 238 5.42 2.51 -23.94
CA GLY A 238 5.83 1.38 -23.11
C GLY A 238 7.29 1.52 -22.63
N GLY A 239 7.64 0.80 -21.57
CA GLY A 239 9.01 0.82 -21.05
C GLY A 239 9.29 -0.39 -20.15
N PHE A 240 10.56 -0.65 -19.95
CA PHE A 240 11.04 -1.69 -19.04
C PHE A 240 12.26 -1.18 -18.27
N VAL A 241 12.52 -1.80 -17.12
CA VAL A 241 13.76 -1.64 -16.36
C VAL A 241 14.63 -2.87 -16.63
N GLY A 242 15.85 -2.66 -17.07
CA GLY A 242 16.78 -3.72 -17.42
C GLY A 242 17.86 -3.22 -18.38
N ASP A 243 18.63 -4.17 -18.91
CA ASP A 243 19.75 -3.90 -19.80
C ASP A 243 19.40 -4.20 -21.26
N HIS A 244 20.33 -3.94 -22.16
CA HIS A 244 20.31 -4.46 -23.52
C HIS A 244 21.50 -5.39 -23.72
N ASP A 245 21.31 -6.47 -24.49
CA ASP A 245 22.42 -7.33 -24.89
C ASP A 245 23.46 -6.50 -25.66
N ARG A 246 24.73 -6.62 -25.27
CA ARG A 246 25.80 -5.77 -25.83
C ARG A 246 26.11 -6.06 -27.31
N ARG A 247 25.70 -7.22 -27.84
CA ARG A 247 25.99 -7.63 -29.21
C ARG A 247 24.77 -7.46 -30.11
N SER A 248 23.60 -7.94 -29.71
CA SER A 248 22.38 -7.86 -30.51
C SER A 248 21.63 -6.54 -30.31
N GLY A 249 21.84 -5.84 -29.17
CA GLY A 249 21.05 -4.68 -28.79
C GLY A 249 19.62 -5.03 -28.39
N GLU A 250 19.29 -6.31 -28.23
CA GLU A 250 17.96 -6.74 -27.79
C GLU A 250 17.74 -6.41 -26.31
N PRO A 251 16.51 -6.02 -25.93
CA PRO A 251 16.20 -5.72 -24.53
C PRO A 251 16.28 -7.00 -23.67
N ILE A 252 16.86 -6.88 -22.48
CA ILE A 252 16.89 -7.90 -21.43
C ILE A 252 16.13 -7.33 -20.21
N PRO A 253 14.79 -7.41 -20.20
CA PRO A 253 14.00 -6.83 -19.13
C PRO A 253 14.20 -7.58 -17.81
N GLN A 254 14.51 -6.84 -16.74
CA GLN A 254 14.42 -7.34 -15.37
C GLN A 254 13.01 -7.11 -14.82
N HIS A 255 12.39 -6.01 -15.23
CA HIS A 255 11.00 -5.68 -14.90
C HIS A 255 10.34 -4.99 -16.08
N ILE A 256 9.12 -5.43 -16.42
CA ILE A 256 8.28 -4.76 -17.42
C ILE A 256 7.33 -3.84 -16.66
N SER A 257 7.45 -2.54 -16.90
CA SER A 257 6.62 -1.53 -16.22
C SER A 257 5.17 -1.56 -16.71
N ALA A 258 4.27 -0.90 -15.97
CA ALA A 258 2.86 -0.76 -16.34
C ALA A 258 2.66 -0.23 -17.76
N ARG A 259 1.53 -0.50 -18.40
CA ARG A 259 1.27 0.07 -19.73
C ARG A 259 1.07 1.58 -19.62
N ALA A 260 1.42 2.31 -20.68
CA ALA A 260 1.34 3.77 -20.66
C ALA A 260 -0.09 4.27 -20.42
N GLU A 261 -1.07 3.59 -21.01
CA GLU A 261 -2.50 3.86 -20.86
C GLU A 261 -3.01 3.70 -19.42
N ASP A 262 -2.34 2.88 -18.59
CA ASP A 262 -2.75 2.64 -17.20
C ASP A 262 -2.18 3.70 -16.24
N LEU A 263 -1.13 4.42 -16.65
CA LEU A 263 -0.40 5.35 -15.77
C LEU A 263 -1.27 6.47 -15.18
N PRO A 264 -2.19 7.12 -15.91
CA PRO A 264 -3.05 8.15 -15.32
C PRO A 264 -3.87 7.60 -14.15
N SER A 265 -4.46 6.41 -14.31
CA SER A 265 -5.27 5.77 -13.28
C SER A 265 -4.43 5.32 -12.08
N LEU A 266 -3.22 4.80 -12.31
CA LEU A 266 -2.32 4.38 -11.25
C LEU A 266 -1.80 5.59 -10.44
N ALA A 267 -1.42 6.67 -11.14
CA ALA A 267 -0.96 7.91 -10.49
C ALA A 267 -2.09 8.57 -9.68
N ASP A 268 -3.31 8.61 -10.21
CA ASP A 268 -4.48 9.07 -9.46
C ASP A 268 -4.76 8.17 -8.24
N GLY A 269 -4.52 6.86 -8.35
CA GLY A 269 -4.60 5.91 -7.24
C GLY A 269 -3.59 6.22 -6.12
N ILE A 270 -2.33 6.52 -6.46
CA ILE A 270 -1.29 6.91 -5.51
C ILE A 270 -1.67 8.22 -4.79
N VAL A 271 -2.14 9.22 -5.54
CA VAL A 271 -2.63 10.49 -4.98
C VAL A 271 -3.80 10.25 -4.03
N ALA A 272 -4.74 9.38 -4.40
CA ALA A 272 -5.87 9.04 -3.54
C ALA A 272 -5.42 8.32 -2.26
N PHE A 273 -4.43 7.41 -2.35
CA PHE A 273 -3.85 6.73 -1.20
C PHE A 273 -3.20 7.73 -0.23
N ASP A 274 -2.39 8.67 -0.72
CA ASP A 274 -1.77 9.72 0.11
C ASP A 274 -2.84 10.53 0.87
N SER A 275 -3.86 11.01 0.15
CA SER A 275 -4.95 11.77 0.76
C SER A 275 -5.72 10.98 1.82
N LEU A 276 -5.99 9.69 1.55
CA LEU A 276 -6.67 8.79 2.49
C LEU A 276 -5.80 8.45 3.69
N ALA A 277 -4.49 8.23 3.51
CA ALA A 277 -3.56 7.95 4.57
C ALA A 277 -3.48 9.11 5.57
N VAL A 278 -3.40 10.36 5.08
CA VAL A 278 -3.39 11.55 5.92
C VAL A 278 -4.73 11.71 6.65
N LYS A 279 -5.86 11.69 5.94
CA LYS A 279 -7.20 11.90 6.52
C LYS A 279 -7.60 10.79 7.48
N GLY A 280 -7.32 9.54 7.12
CA GLY A 280 -7.66 8.34 7.88
C GLY A 280 -6.66 7.97 8.96
N LYS A 281 -5.61 8.80 9.16
CA LYS A 281 -4.55 8.59 10.16
C LYS A 281 -3.91 7.21 10.06
N LEU A 282 -3.45 6.87 8.86
CA LEU A 282 -2.53 5.76 8.66
C LEU A 282 -1.20 6.09 9.34
N GLU A 283 -0.46 5.05 9.75
CA GLU A 283 0.88 5.24 10.30
C GLU A 283 1.78 5.92 9.24
N PRO A 284 2.38 7.10 9.52
CA PRO A 284 3.07 7.89 8.51
C PRO A 284 4.26 7.20 7.82
N VAL A 285 5.05 6.40 8.56
CA VAL A 285 6.19 5.68 7.98
C VAL A 285 5.71 4.58 7.04
N VAL A 286 4.67 3.84 7.42
CA VAL A 286 3.99 2.87 6.55
C VAL A 286 3.44 3.56 5.31
N ALA A 287 2.75 4.70 5.45
CA ALA A 287 2.22 5.44 4.31
C ALA A 287 3.32 5.88 3.33
N ALA A 288 4.38 6.50 3.84
CA ALA A 288 5.50 6.98 3.03
C ALA A 288 6.24 5.84 2.33
N ALA A 289 6.55 4.75 3.05
CA ALA A 289 7.20 3.58 2.46
C ALA A 289 6.34 2.94 1.36
N THR A 290 5.02 2.90 1.57
CA THR A 290 4.07 2.31 0.61
C THR A 290 3.92 3.12 -0.68
N ILE A 291 4.09 4.45 -0.61
CA ILE A 291 4.05 5.31 -1.80
C ILE A 291 5.39 5.25 -2.54
N ALA A 292 6.50 5.11 -1.82
CA ALA A 292 7.85 5.19 -2.38
C ALA A 292 8.34 3.89 -3.03
N PHE A 293 7.88 2.72 -2.57
CA PHE A 293 8.37 1.39 -2.96
C PHE A 293 7.23 0.46 -3.36
#